data_AF-A0A0K8R7Z9-F1
#
_entry.id   AF-A0A0K8R7Z9-F1
#
_cell.length_a   1.000
_cell.length_b   1.000
_cell.length_c   1.000
_cell.angle_alpha   90.00
_cell.angle_beta   90.00
_cell.angle_gamma   90.00
#
_symmetry.space_group_name_H-M   'P 1'
#
loop_
_entity.id
_entity.type
_entity.pdbx_description
1 polymer ?
#
loop_
_entity_poly.entity_id
_entity_poly.type
_entity_poly.pdbx_seq_one_letter_code
_entity_poly.pdbx_strand_id
1 'polypeptide(L)'
;MDGFKPNEGVIIIGATNFPEALDNALIRPGRFGMQVTVPRPDVKGRTEILKWYFNKIKFDQSVGPEIIARGTVGFSGAKLENLVNQAALKAAVDGKEMVTMKELEFSKDKILMGPERRSVEIDNKNKTITAYHESGHAIIAYYTKDAMPINIATIMPRGPTLGHVSLLPENDRWNETRAQLLAQMDVSMGGRVAEELIFGTDHITTGASSDFDNATKVAKRMVTKFGVSEKVLANFNCPPVSNDRCQVLCEGGFFIIN
;
A
#
# COMPACT_ATOMS: atom_id res chain seq x y z
N MET A 1 3.28 6.69 -40.41
CA MET A 1 4.61 6.15 -40.08
C MET A 1 5.13 5.38 -41.29
N ASP A 2 4.50 4.28 -41.73
CA ASP A 2 4.71 3.75 -43.08
C ASP A 2 3.92 4.59 -44.10
N GLY A 3 4.61 5.14 -45.11
CA GLY A 3 4.01 5.97 -46.17
C GLY A 3 4.44 7.44 -46.16
N PHE A 4 5.12 7.91 -45.11
CA PHE A 4 5.89 9.15 -45.18
C PHE A 4 7.26 8.82 -45.76
N LYS A 5 7.74 9.58 -46.76
CA LYS A 5 9.20 9.73 -46.93
C LYS A 5 9.74 10.13 -45.56
N PRO A 6 10.91 9.64 -45.11
CA PRO A 6 11.48 10.04 -43.82
C PRO A 6 11.71 11.55 -43.85
N ASN A 7 10.67 12.31 -43.49
CA ASN A 7 10.73 13.74 -43.29
C ASN A 7 11.43 13.88 -41.94
N GLU A 8 12.70 14.19 -42.05
CA GLU A 8 13.63 14.40 -40.97
C GLU A 8 13.05 15.42 -39.97
N GLY A 9 12.76 14.98 -38.74
CA GLY A 9 12.48 15.87 -37.61
C GLY A 9 11.19 15.66 -36.82
N VAL A 10 10.28 14.76 -37.20
CA VAL A 10 9.04 14.52 -36.43
C VAL A 10 9.23 13.35 -35.45
N ILE A 11 9.11 13.64 -34.15
CA ILE A 11 9.11 12.63 -33.07
C ILE A 11 7.67 12.47 -32.56
N ILE A 12 7.19 11.22 -32.46
CA ILE A 12 5.86 10.89 -31.94
C ILE A 12 6.03 10.17 -30.61
N ILE A 13 5.39 10.70 -29.56
CA ILE A 13 5.37 10.12 -28.21
C ILE A 13 3.91 9.83 -27.85
N GLY A 14 3.63 8.61 -27.40
CA GLY A 14 2.32 8.20 -26.88
C GLY A 14 2.45 7.68 -25.44
N ALA A 15 1.37 7.79 -24.66
CA ALA A 15 1.29 7.26 -23.30
C ALA A 15 0.05 6.37 -23.17
N THR A 16 0.22 5.18 -22.57
CA THR A 16 -0.87 4.26 -22.25
C THR A 16 -0.59 3.56 -20.91
N ASN A 17 -1.65 3.25 -20.17
CA ASN A 17 -1.57 2.40 -18.98
C ASN A 17 -1.77 0.90 -19.32
N PHE A 18 -2.19 0.60 -20.56
CA PHE A 18 -2.53 -0.73 -21.04
C PHE A 18 -1.76 -1.02 -22.33
N PRO A 19 -0.43 -1.27 -22.26
CA PRO A 19 0.36 -1.60 -23.44
C PRO A 19 -0.14 -2.88 -24.14
N GLU A 20 -0.67 -3.84 -23.40
CA GLU A 20 -1.22 -5.10 -23.90
C GLU A 20 -2.52 -4.94 -24.70
N ALA A 21 -3.23 -3.82 -24.52
CA ALA A 21 -4.44 -3.51 -25.28
C ALA A 21 -4.12 -2.84 -26.63
N LEU A 22 -2.86 -2.46 -26.88
CA LEU A 22 -2.45 -1.87 -28.15
C LEU A 22 -2.39 -2.93 -29.25
N ASP A 23 -2.84 -2.54 -30.44
CA ASP A 23 -2.68 -3.38 -31.63
C ASP A 23 -1.18 -3.62 -31.90
N ASN A 24 -0.82 -4.90 -32.10
CA ASN A 24 0.51 -5.32 -32.49
C ASN A 24 1.03 -4.57 -33.73
N ALA A 25 0.15 -4.10 -34.61
CA ALA A 25 0.52 -3.28 -35.76
C ALA A 25 1.15 -1.94 -35.36
N LEU A 26 0.80 -1.34 -34.22
CA LEU A 26 1.31 -0.03 -33.78
C LEU A 26 2.70 -0.12 -33.14
N ILE A 27 3.02 -1.25 -32.50
CA ILE A 27 4.28 -1.48 -31.79
C ILE A 27 5.38 -2.11 -32.66
N ARG A 28 5.10 -2.32 -33.96
CA ARG A 28 6.10 -2.84 -34.91
C ARG A 28 7.23 -1.84 -35.13
N PRO A 29 8.45 -2.33 -35.41
CA PRO A 29 9.57 -1.49 -35.83
C PRO A 29 9.18 -0.55 -36.99
N GLY A 30 9.60 0.72 -36.93
CA GLY A 30 9.17 1.78 -37.85
C GLY A 30 7.95 2.58 -37.38
N ARG A 31 7.33 2.19 -36.25
CA ARG A 31 6.21 2.90 -35.61
C ARG A 31 6.53 3.27 -34.17
N PHE A 32 5.77 2.78 -33.17
CA PHE A 32 6.15 2.87 -31.76
C PHE A 32 7.19 1.79 -31.41
N GLY A 33 8.36 1.87 -32.04
CA GLY A 33 9.43 0.88 -31.88
C GLY A 33 10.19 0.98 -30.54
N MET A 34 10.11 2.12 -29.85
CA MET A 34 10.69 2.31 -28.52
C MET A 34 9.59 2.39 -27.48
N GLN A 35 9.67 1.53 -26.47
CA GLN A 35 8.79 1.55 -25.30
C GLN A 35 9.63 1.92 -24.08
N VAL A 36 9.16 2.94 -23.35
CA VAL A 36 9.77 3.36 -22.09
C VAL A 36 8.73 3.21 -20.99
N THR A 37 8.96 2.27 -20.09
CA THR A 37 8.08 2.07 -18.93
C THR A 37 8.43 3.09 -17.85
N VAL A 38 7.45 3.87 -17.43
CA VAL A 38 7.59 4.79 -16.28
C VAL A 38 6.91 4.14 -15.07
N PRO A 39 7.68 3.53 -14.14
CA PRO A 39 7.09 2.90 -12.97
C PRO A 39 6.59 3.95 -11.97
N ARG A 40 5.86 3.50 -10.95
CA ARG A 40 5.57 4.36 -9.79
C ARG A 40 6.87 4.75 -9.09
N PRO A 41 6.96 5.97 -8.53
CA PRO A 41 8.15 6.42 -7.82
C PRO A 41 8.39 5.62 -6.54
N ASP A 42 9.65 5.29 -6.29
CA ASP A 42 10.15 4.76 -5.01
C ASP A 42 10.21 5.87 -3.95
N VAL A 43 10.62 5.56 -2.71
CA VAL A 43 10.72 6.56 -1.63
C VAL A 43 11.52 7.81 -2.08
N LYS A 44 12.67 7.61 -2.74
CA LYS A 44 13.52 8.71 -3.20
C LYS A 44 12.83 9.57 -4.26
N GLY A 45 12.24 8.94 -5.27
CA GLY A 45 11.47 9.63 -6.30
C GLY A 45 10.27 10.38 -5.71
N ARG A 46 9.57 9.80 -4.73
CA ARG A 46 8.48 10.50 -4.02
C ARG A 46 9.00 11.70 -3.24
N THR A 47 10.15 11.59 -2.58
CA THR A 47 10.82 12.71 -1.90
C THR A 47 11.18 13.83 -2.86
N GLU A 48 11.75 13.52 -4.03
CA GLU A 48 12.12 14.52 -5.04
C GLU A 48 10.88 15.22 -5.62
N ILE A 49 9.84 14.45 -5.94
CA ILE A 49 8.56 15.00 -6.41
C ILE A 49 7.96 15.93 -5.35
N LEU A 50 7.92 15.51 -4.08
CA LEU A 50 7.42 16.33 -2.97
C LEU A 50 8.25 17.61 -2.81
N LYS A 51 9.58 17.53 -2.85
CA LYS A 51 10.47 18.71 -2.81
C LYS A 51 10.15 19.70 -3.93
N TRP A 52 9.90 19.21 -5.14
CA TRP A 52 9.52 20.06 -6.27
C TRP A 52 8.17 20.76 -6.05
N TYR A 53 7.15 20.04 -5.56
CA TYR A 53 5.84 20.64 -5.27
C TYR A 53 5.85 21.57 -4.06
N PHE A 54 6.68 21.31 -3.04
CA PHE A 54 6.84 22.21 -1.89
C PHE A 54 7.39 23.56 -2.30
N ASN A 55 8.29 23.62 -3.28
CA ASN A 55 8.78 24.90 -3.83
C ASN A 55 7.70 25.76 -4.50
N LYS A 56 6.51 25.21 -4.79
CA LYS A 56 5.38 25.95 -5.36
C LYS A 56 4.46 26.57 -4.31
N ILE A 57 4.66 26.27 -3.03
CA ILE A 57 3.81 26.72 -1.92
C ILE A 57 4.65 27.32 -0.79
N LYS A 58 4.02 28.09 0.09
CA LYS A 58 4.65 28.48 1.37
C LYS A 58 4.56 27.31 2.34
N PHE A 59 5.71 26.76 2.72
CA PHE A 59 5.79 25.67 3.69
C PHE A 59 6.86 25.95 4.75
N ASP A 60 6.70 25.32 5.91
CA ASP A 60 7.68 25.38 6.99
C ASP A 60 8.91 24.52 6.64
N GLN A 61 10.11 25.10 6.73
CA GLN A 61 11.39 24.42 6.45
C GLN A 61 11.70 23.30 7.45
N SER A 62 10.99 23.23 8.58
CA SER A 62 11.07 22.11 9.52
C SER A 62 10.46 20.81 8.98
N VAL A 63 9.65 20.89 7.90
CA VAL A 63 9.01 19.72 7.29
C VAL A 63 10.04 18.90 6.52
N GLY A 64 10.26 17.66 6.97
CA GLY A 64 11.05 16.66 6.24
C GLY A 64 10.22 15.93 5.18
N PRO A 65 10.42 16.17 3.86
CA PRO A 65 9.65 15.52 2.80
C PRO A 65 9.79 13.99 2.80
N GLU A 66 10.90 13.47 3.34
CA GLU A 66 11.19 12.05 3.51
C GLU A 66 10.16 11.35 4.41
N ILE A 67 9.63 12.04 5.42
CA ILE A 67 8.62 11.47 6.33
C ILE A 67 7.31 11.22 5.59
N ILE A 68 6.87 12.20 4.79
CA ILE A 68 5.66 12.07 3.97
C ILE A 68 5.86 11.04 2.84
N ALA A 69 7.04 11.00 2.22
CA ALA A 69 7.36 10.03 1.18
C ALA A 69 7.24 8.57 1.66
N ARG A 70 7.68 8.27 2.90
CA ARG A 70 7.51 6.96 3.52
C ARG A 70 6.03 6.60 3.74
N GLY A 71 5.20 7.58 4.09
CA GLY A 71 3.76 7.40 4.33
C GLY A 71 2.87 7.35 3.09
N THR A 72 3.46 7.46 1.89
CA THR A 72 2.73 7.58 0.61
C THR A 72 3.11 6.47 -0.36
N VAL A 73 3.38 5.26 0.16
CA VAL A 73 3.71 4.08 -0.64
C VAL A 73 2.64 3.86 -1.73
N GLY A 74 3.10 3.70 -2.97
CA GLY A 74 2.23 3.48 -4.13
C GLY A 74 1.54 4.74 -4.68
N PHE A 75 1.85 5.94 -4.17
CA PHE A 75 1.35 7.19 -4.74
C PHE A 75 2.02 7.46 -6.10
N SER A 76 1.23 7.95 -7.06
CA SER A 76 1.73 8.53 -8.30
C SER A 76 2.13 9.99 -8.08
N GLY A 77 2.88 10.58 -9.01
CA GLY A 77 3.20 12.02 -8.98
C GLY A 77 1.95 12.89 -8.86
N ALA A 78 0.88 12.56 -9.59
CA ALA A 78 -0.40 13.26 -9.50
C ALA A 78 -1.08 13.15 -8.11
N LYS A 79 -0.94 12.00 -7.42
CA LYS A 79 -1.45 11.86 -6.05
C LYS A 79 -0.63 12.68 -5.05
N LEU A 80 0.68 12.77 -5.24
CA LEU A 80 1.55 13.62 -4.41
C LEU A 80 1.24 15.10 -4.62
N GLU A 81 1.04 15.53 -5.87
CA GLU A 81 0.57 16.88 -6.19
C GLU A 81 -0.73 17.21 -5.46
N ASN A 82 -1.72 16.31 -5.56
CA ASN A 82 -2.99 16.50 -4.88
C ASN A 82 -2.83 16.57 -3.35
N LEU A 83 -1.93 15.77 -2.76
CA LEU A 83 -1.61 15.85 -1.33
C LEU A 83 -1.12 17.24 -0.95
N VAL A 84 -0.16 17.79 -1.69
CA VAL A 84 0.39 19.13 -1.42
C VAL A 84 -0.68 20.20 -1.60
N ASN A 85 -1.49 20.12 -2.66
CA ASN A 85 -2.57 21.08 -2.92
C ASN A 85 -3.64 21.05 -1.82
N GLN A 86 -4.05 19.86 -1.36
CA GLN A 86 -5.00 19.73 -0.25
C GLN A 86 -4.42 20.28 1.06
N ALA A 87 -3.11 20.11 1.30
CA ALA A 87 -2.45 20.65 2.49
C ALA A 87 -2.40 22.19 2.46
N ALA A 88 -2.11 22.77 1.30
CA ALA A 88 -2.17 24.22 1.11
C ALA A 88 -3.58 24.78 1.32
N LEU A 89 -4.60 24.11 0.77
CA LEU A 89 -5.99 24.49 0.99
C LEU A 89 -6.37 24.40 2.47
N LYS A 90 -5.92 23.35 3.17
CA LYS A 90 -6.16 23.19 4.60
C LYS A 90 -5.51 24.30 5.43
N ALA A 91 -4.26 24.68 5.11
CA ALA A 91 -3.59 25.80 5.76
C ALA A 91 -4.36 27.11 5.56
N ALA A 92 -4.85 27.37 4.34
CA ALA A 92 -5.65 28.55 4.04
C ALA A 92 -6.98 28.58 4.81
N VAL A 93 -7.68 27.45 4.90
CA VAL A 93 -8.92 27.32 5.68
C VAL A 93 -8.67 27.54 7.18
N ASP A 94 -7.53 27.10 7.69
CA ASP A 94 -7.14 27.27 9.10
C ASP A 94 -6.52 28.65 9.38
N GLY A 95 -6.47 29.55 8.39
CA GLY A 95 -5.91 30.90 8.53
C GLY A 95 -4.39 30.93 8.74
N LYS A 96 -3.67 29.87 8.33
CA LYS A 96 -2.21 29.77 8.43
C LYS A 96 -1.52 30.36 7.21
N GLU A 97 -0.41 31.06 7.42
CA GLU A 97 0.39 31.65 6.33
C GLU A 97 1.26 30.63 5.57
N MET A 98 1.54 29.48 6.19
CA MET A 98 2.37 28.42 5.64
C MET A 98 1.86 27.03 6.00
N VAL A 99 2.15 26.07 5.13
CA VAL A 99 1.85 24.65 5.33
C VAL A 99 2.85 24.05 6.31
N THR A 100 2.34 23.46 7.39
CA THR A 100 3.16 22.71 8.36
C THR A 100 2.97 21.20 8.19
N MET A 101 3.75 20.40 8.93
CA MET A 101 3.64 18.93 8.91
C MET A 101 2.21 18.47 9.23
N LYS A 102 1.50 19.18 10.11
CA LYS A 102 0.12 18.86 10.51
C LYS A 102 -0.86 18.88 9.34
N GLU A 103 -0.73 19.85 8.42
CA GLU A 103 -1.62 19.96 7.25
C GLU A 103 -1.27 18.89 6.20
N LEU A 104 0.00 18.54 6.06
CA LEU A 104 0.45 17.46 5.19
C LEU A 104 -0.04 16.10 5.68
N GLU A 105 0.06 15.81 6.98
CA GLU A 105 -0.48 14.61 7.60
C GLU A 105 -2.00 14.55 7.45
N PHE A 106 -2.70 15.66 7.71
CA PHE A 106 -4.14 15.73 7.51
C PHE A 106 -4.54 15.39 6.07
N SER A 107 -3.85 15.94 5.08
CA SER A 107 -4.14 15.69 3.66
C SER A 107 -3.79 14.28 3.23
N LYS A 108 -2.67 13.73 3.72
CA LYS A 108 -2.29 12.32 3.53
C LYS A 108 -3.39 11.40 4.04
N ASP A 109 -3.82 11.59 5.29
CA ASP A 109 -4.86 10.78 5.93
C ASP A 109 -6.20 10.93 5.21
N LYS A 110 -6.55 12.14 4.77
CA LYS A 110 -7.75 12.40 3.97
C LYS A 110 -7.74 11.65 2.64
N ILE A 111 -6.59 11.54 1.98
CA ILE A 111 -6.46 10.81 0.71
C ILE A 111 -6.49 9.30 0.93
N LEU A 112 -5.88 8.81 2.01
CA LEU A 112 -5.81 7.37 2.32
C LEU A 112 -7.13 6.82 2.88
N MET A 113 -7.73 7.53 3.83
CA MET A 113 -8.86 7.04 4.64
C MET A 113 -10.17 7.76 4.34
N GLY A 114 -10.13 8.87 3.61
CA GLY A 114 -11.27 9.74 3.37
C GLY A 114 -11.41 10.86 4.40
N PRO A 115 -12.42 11.74 4.24
CA PRO A 115 -12.62 12.89 5.12
C PRO A 115 -13.02 12.47 6.54
N GLU A 116 -12.58 13.25 7.52
CA GLU A 116 -12.96 13.12 8.92
C GLU A 116 -14.46 13.43 9.10
N ARG A 117 -15.18 12.57 9.82
CA ARG A 117 -16.63 12.71 10.05
C ARG A 117 -16.92 13.29 11.43
N ARG A 118 -16.79 14.62 11.57
CA ARG A 118 -17.00 15.33 12.86
C ARG A 118 -18.46 15.37 13.33
N SER A 119 -19.42 15.21 12.42
CA SER A 119 -20.86 15.30 12.73
C SER A 119 -21.50 13.97 13.13
N VAL A 120 -20.74 12.87 13.15
CA VAL A 120 -21.29 11.57 13.55
C VAL A 120 -21.27 11.50 15.07
N GLU A 121 -22.45 11.60 15.65
CA GLU A 121 -22.64 11.34 17.07
C GLU A 121 -22.57 9.83 17.30
N ILE A 122 -21.39 9.36 17.70
CA ILE A 122 -21.18 7.95 18.07
C ILE A 122 -21.50 7.80 19.56
N ASP A 123 -22.40 6.87 19.87
CA ASP A 123 -22.71 6.48 21.24
C ASP A 123 -21.46 6.07 22.03
N ASN A 124 -21.43 6.37 23.32
CA ASN A 124 -20.28 6.09 24.19
C ASN A 124 -19.93 4.59 24.22
N LYS A 125 -20.94 3.71 24.11
CA LYS A 125 -20.71 2.26 24.02
C LYS A 125 -19.91 1.90 22.77
N ASN A 126 -20.32 2.41 21.61
CA ASN A 126 -19.64 2.15 20.33
C ASN A 126 -18.24 2.79 20.28
N LYS A 127 -18.06 3.98 20.87
CA LYS A 127 -16.71 4.58 21.04
C LYS A 127 -15.81 3.69 21.88
N THR A 128 -16.33 3.14 22.97
CA THR A 128 -15.57 2.24 23.86
C THR A 128 -15.17 0.97 23.13
N ILE A 129 -16.10 0.33 22.41
CA ILE A 129 -15.81 -0.87 21.61
C ILE A 129 -14.72 -0.56 20.57
N THR A 130 -14.87 0.54 19.82
CA THR A 130 -13.89 0.97 18.82
C THR A 130 -12.53 1.22 19.47
N ALA A 131 -12.48 1.85 20.64
CA ALA A 131 -11.23 2.10 21.34
C ALA A 131 -10.49 0.81 21.74
N TYR A 132 -11.21 -0.19 22.26
CA TYR A 132 -10.60 -1.49 22.56
C TYR A 132 -10.17 -2.24 21.30
N HIS A 133 -10.97 -2.16 20.24
CA HIS A 133 -10.65 -2.75 18.94
C HIS A 133 -9.35 -2.19 18.36
N GLU A 134 -9.24 -0.86 18.23
CA GLU A 134 -8.01 -0.22 17.71
C GLU A 134 -6.82 -0.43 18.67
N SER A 135 -7.06 -0.46 19.98
CA SER A 135 -6.02 -0.79 20.95
C SER A 135 -5.49 -2.21 20.78
N GLY A 136 -6.35 -3.17 20.41
CA GLY A 136 -5.96 -4.53 20.08
C GLY A 136 -4.98 -4.59 18.91
N HIS A 137 -5.29 -3.91 17.81
CA HIS A 137 -4.37 -3.79 16.68
C HIS A 137 -3.03 -3.15 17.09
N ALA A 138 -3.08 -2.05 17.83
CA ALA A 138 -1.89 -1.32 18.26
C ALA A 138 -0.99 -2.17 19.18
N ILE A 139 -1.56 -2.83 20.19
CA ILE A 139 -0.79 -3.64 21.14
C ILE A 139 -0.13 -4.81 20.41
N ILE A 140 -0.87 -5.53 19.56
CA ILE A 140 -0.29 -6.66 18.81
C ILE A 140 0.79 -6.16 17.85
N ALA A 141 0.58 -5.05 17.14
CA ALA A 141 1.60 -4.50 16.25
C ALA A 141 2.87 -4.09 17.00
N TYR A 142 2.75 -3.61 18.24
CA TYR A 142 3.89 -3.20 19.06
C TYR A 142 4.72 -4.38 19.59
N TYR A 143 4.05 -5.45 20.04
CA TYR A 143 4.72 -6.60 20.67
C TYR A 143 5.11 -7.72 19.70
N THR A 144 4.51 -7.76 18.51
CA THR A 144 4.79 -8.82 17.53
C THR A 144 6.10 -8.52 16.80
N LYS A 145 7.03 -9.47 16.87
CA LYS A 145 8.30 -9.38 16.14
C LYS A 145 8.03 -9.30 14.63
N ASP A 146 8.83 -8.50 13.92
CA ASP A 146 8.75 -8.30 12.46
C ASP A 146 7.47 -7.60 11.96
N ALA A 147 6.56 -7.20 12.86
CA ALA A 147 5.43 -6.34 12.52
C ALA A 147 5.92 -4.96 12.03
N MET A 148 5.10 -4.31 11.21
CA MET A 148 5.38 -2.93 10.81
C MET A 148 5.17 -1.98 12.00
N PRO A 149 6.03 -0.97 12.18
CA PRO A 149 5.89 -0.06 13.30
C PRO A 149 4.65 0.82 13.15
N ILE A 150 4.05 1.15 14.29
CA ILE A 150 2.85 1.98 14.37
C ILE A 150 3.22 3.43 14.08
N ASN A 151 2.40 4.08 13.27
CA ASN A 151 2.52 5.51 12.99
C ASN A 151 1.39 6.31 13.64
N ILE A 152 0.14 5.86 13.50
CA ILE A 152 -1.03 6.54 14.07
C ILE A 152 -1.98 5.48 14.63
N ALA A 153 -2.55 5.73 15.80
CA ALA A 153 -3.71 5.01 16.32
C ALA A 153 -4.78 6.03 16.70
N THR A 154 -5.97 5.92 16.11
CA THR A 154 -7.06 6.88 16.34
C THR A 154 -8.42 6.21 16.37
N ILE A 155 -9.33 6.74 17.19
CA ILE A 155 -10.74 6.35 17.28
C ILE A 155 -11.66 7.37 16.58
N MET A 156 -11.06 8.28 15.80
CA MET A 156 -11.80 9.30 15.08
C MET A 156 -12.33 8.71 13.78
N PRO A 157 -13.64 8.78 13.51
CA PRO A 157 -14.23 8.19 12.31
C PRO A 157 -13.75 8.91 11.05
N ARG A 158 -13.27 8.14 10.07
CA ARG A 158 -12.82 8.62 8.76
C ARG A 158 -13.38 7.76 7.65
N GLY A 159 -14.01 8.38 6.66
CA GLY A 159 -14.64 7.65 5.57
C GLY A 159 -15.59 6.55 6.09
N PRO A 160 -15.40 5.27 5.70
CA PRO A 160 -16.19 4.14 6.18
C PRO A 160 -15.74 3.57 7.54
N THR A 161 -14.58 3.96 8.08
CA THR A 161 -14.04 3.38 9.33
C THR A 161 -14.38 4.24 10.55
N LEU A 162 -14.55 3.59 11.71
CA LEU A 162 -14.84 4.24 12.99
C LEU A 162 -13.58 4.54 13.81
N GLY A 163 -12.50 3.79 13.55
CA GLY A 163 -11.15 3.99 14.05
C GLY A 163 -10.16 3.49 13.01
N HIS A 164 -8.87 3.70 13.27
CA HIS A 164 -7.81 3.15 12.44
C HIS A 164 -6.44 3.14 13.15
N VAL A 165 -5.74 2.01 13.07
CA VAL A 165 -4.30 1.92 13.32
C VAL A 165 -3.54 1.87 11.99
N SER A 166 -2.76 2.92 11.73
CA SER A 166 -1.88 3.02 10.57
C SER A 166 -0.48 2.53 10.92
N LEU A 167 0.02 1.58 10.12
CA LEU A 167 1.40 1.09 10.18
C LEU A 167 2.22 1.74 9.07
N LEU A 168 3.47 2.11 9.37
CA LEU A 168 4.36 2.78 8.44
C LEU A 168 5.64 1.97 8.28
N PRO A 169 5.95 1.43 7.09
CA PRO A 169 7.22 0.76 6.88
C PRO A 169 8.38 1.77 6.90
N GLU A 170 9.55 1.35 7.39
CA GLU A 170 10.76 2.17 7.36
C GLU A 170 11.25 2.43 5.92
N ASN A 171 11.08 1.44 5.05
CA ASN A 171 11.48 1.45 3.64
C ASN A 171 10.44 0.74 2.77
N ASP A 172 10.39 1.08 1.47
CA ASP A 172 9.56 0.36 0.50
C ASP A 172 10.01 -1.11 0.45
N ARG A 173 9.10 -2.04 0.76
CA ARG A 173 9.36 -3.48 0.75
C ARG A 173 9.02 -4.05 -0.64
N TRP A 174 9.97 -4.75 -1.25
CA TRP A 174 9.77 -5.47 -2.51
C TRP A 174 9.28 -6.90 -2.29
N ASN A 175 9.79 -7.54 -1.23
CA ASN A 175 9.46 -8.90 -0.82
C ASN A 175 9.15 -8.93 0.68
N GLU A 176 8.31 -9.88 1.09
CA GLU A 176 7.97 -10.10 2.49
C GLU A 176 8.32 -11.52 2.92
N THR A 177 8.88 -11.65 4.11
CA THR A 177 9.21 -12.94 4.70
C THR A 177 7.97 -13.63 5.28
N ARG A 178 8.02 -14.94 5.47
CA ARG A 178 6.98 -15.70 6.18
C ARG A 178 6.65 -15.09 7.54
N ALA A 179 7.67 -14.68 8.30
CA ALA A 179 7.49 -14.07 9.63
C ALA A 179 6.69 -12.75 9.55
N GLN A 180 6.98 -11.90 8.57
CA GLN A 180 6.25 -10.64 8.36
C GLN A 180 4.79 -10.88 7.93
N LEU A 181 4.55 -11.88 7.08
CA LEU A 181 3.19 -12.25 6.67
C LEU A 181 2.37 -12.80 7.85
N LEU A 182 2.98 -13.60 8.72
CA LEU A 182 2.34 -14.06 9.97
C LEU A 182 2.06 -12.88 10.90
N ALA A 183 3.03 -11.99 11.11
CA ALA A 183 2.83 -10.79 11.92
C ALA A 183 1.70 -9.90 11.39
N GLN A 184 1.55 -9.79 10.07
CA GLN A 184 0.43 -9.06 9.47
C GLN A 184 -0.92 -9.70 9.77
N MET A 185 -1.00 -11.04 9.77
CA MET A 185 -2.22 -11.76 10.16
C MET A 185 -2.52 -11.58 11.65
N ASP A 186 -1.50 -11.68 12.52
CA ASP A 186 -1.65 -11.50 13.96
C ASP A 186 -2.22 -10.11 14.28
N VAL A 187 -1.64 -9.06 13.67
CA VAL A 187 -2.15 -7.69 13.81
C VAL A 187 -3.58 -7.59 13.30
N SER A 188 -3.90 -8.18 12.13
CA SER A 188 -5.26 -8.15 11.58
C SER A 188 -6.29 -8.79 12.51
N MET A 189 -5.93 -9.79 13.31
CA MET A 189 -6.86 -10.42 14.25
C MET A 189 -6.94 -9.70 15.60
N GLY A 190 -6.09 -8.70 15.85
CA GLY A 190 -5.95 -8.06 17.16
C GLY A 190 -7.18 -7.34 17.67
N GLY A 191 -7.86 -6.57 16.81
CA GLY A 191 -9.08 -5.87 17.21
C GLY A 191 -10.18 -6.83 17.65
N ARG A 192 -10.35 -7.93 16.90
CA ARG A 192 -11.33 -8.97 17.20
C ARG A 192 -11.05 -9.69 18.53
N VAL A 193 -9.79 -10.02 18.81
CA VAL A 193 -9.38 -10.67 20.06
C VAL A 193 -9.57 -9.72 21.25
N ALA A 194 -9.25 -8.42 21.08
CA ALA A 194 -9.45 -7.44 22.13
C ALA A 194 -10.94 -7.27 22.48
N GLU A 195 -11.84 -7.26 21.50
CA GLU A 195 -13.27 -7.24 21.75
C GLU A 195 -13.72 -8.46 22.56
N GLU A 196 -13.28 -9.65 22.17
CA GLU A 196 -13.68 -10.91 22.81
C GLU A 196 -13.19 -11.02 24.26
N LEU A 197 -11.96 -10.58 24.53
CA LEU A 197 -11.38 -10.62 25.87
C LEU A 197 -12.07 -9.65 26.85
N ILE A 198 -12.54 -8.50 26.37
CA ILE A 198 -13.10 -7.44 27.21
C ILE A 198 -14.63 -7.53 27.31
N PHE A 199 -15.31 -7.84 26.21
CA PHE A 199 -16.77 -7.84 26.13
C PHE A 199 -17.37 -9.25 26.13
N GLY A 200 -16.56 -10.30 25.98
CA GLY A 200 -17.01 -11.69 25.89
C GLY A 200 -17.54 -12.06 24.50
N THR A 201 -17.85 -13.36 24.33
CA THR A 201 -18.22 -13.93 23.02
C THR A 201 -19.56 -13.43 22.50
N ASP A 202 -20.48 -13.03 23.38
CA ASP A 202 -21.83 -12.61 22.97
C ASP A 202 -21.89 -11.14 22.51
N HIS A 203 -20.80 -10.39 22.67
CA HIS A 203 -20.73 -8.95 22.39
C HIS A 203 -19.70 -8.60 21.32
N ILE A 204 -19.30 -9.60 20.56
CA ILE A 204 -18.47 -9.47 19.37
C ILE A 204 -19.20 -8.65 18.30
N THR A 205 -18.51 -7.70 17.68
CA THR A 205 -19.11 -6.87 16.63
C THR A 205 -18.83 -7.37 15.22
N THR A 206 -19.61 -6.86 14.27
CA THR A 206 -19.40 -7.05 12.82
C THR A 206 -18.31 -6.14 12.25
N GLY A 207 -17.72 -5.25 13.07
CA GLY A 207 -16.72 -4.28 12.65
C GLY A 207 -15.42 -4.92 12.15
N ALA A 208 -15.07 -6.10 12.67
CA ALA A 208 -13.83 -6.82 12.34
C ALA A 208 -13.83 -7.50 10.94
N SER A 209 -14.91 -7.38 10.16
CA SER A 209 -15.08 -8.08 8.88
C SER A 209 -13.96 -7.78 7.89
N SER A 210 -13.56 -6.50 7.77
CA SER A 210 -12.45 -6.09 6.88
C SER A 210 -11.11 -6.70 7.27
N ASP A 211 -10.90 -6.92 8.57
CA ASP A 211 -9.63 -7.42 9.09
C ASP A 211 -9.51 -8.91 8.86
N PHE A 212 -10.63 -9.65 9.01
CA PHE A 212 -10.73 -11.04 8.59
C PHE A 212 -10.52 -11.23 7.09
N ASP A 213 -11.11 -10.35 6.26
CA ASP A 213 -10.89 -10.37 4.82
C ASP A 213 -9.41 -10.19 4.47
N ASN A 214 -8.73 -9.28 5.16
CA ASN A 214 -7.30 -9.03 4.97
C ASN A 214 -6.46 -10.24 5.42
N ALA A 215 -6.69 -10.75 6.64
CA ALA A 215 -6.00 -11.94 7.15
C ALA A 215 -6.20 -13.15 6.22
N THR A 216 -7.42 -13.36 5.73
CA THR A 216 -7.77 -14.45 4.81
C THR A 216 -7.05 -14.29 3.47
N LYS A 217 -6.97 -13.08 2.92
CA LYS A 217 -6.23 -12.81 1.67
C LYS A 217 -4.74 -13.11 1.84
N VAL A 218 -4.14 -12.73 2.96
CA VAL A 218 -2.74 -13.00 3.27
C VAL A 218 -2.51 -14.51 3.36
N ALA A 219 -3.30 -15.21 4.19
CA ALA A 219 -3.21 -16.67 4.33
C ALA A 219 -3.38 -17.40 2.99
N LYS A 220 -4.36 -17.00 2.18
CA LYS A 220 -4.58 -17.58 0.84
C LYS A 220 -3.37 -17.37 -0.06
N ARG A 221 -2.77 -16.18 -0.08
CA ARG A 221 -1.58 -15.88 -0.89
C ARG A 221 -0.35 -16.64 -0.41
N MET A 222 -0.16 -16.78 0.90
CA MET A 222 0.91 -17.58 1.50
C MET A 222 0.89 -19.01 0.96
N VAL A 223 -0.30 -19.62 0.85
CA VAL A 223 -0.45 -20.98 0.34
C VAL A 223 -0.38 -21.05 -1.18
N THR A 224 -1.14 -20.20 -1.89
CA THR A 224 -1.38 -20.38 -3.34
C THR A 224 -0.35 -19.71 -4.24
N LYS A 225 0.27 -18.61 -3.81
CA LYS A 225 1.17 -17.80 -4.64
C LYS A 225 2.61 -17.80 -4.17
N PHE A 226 2.82 -17.86 -2.86
CA PHE A 226 4.14 -17.71 -2.26
C PHE A 226 4.79 -19.05 -1.89
N GLY A 227 4.03 -20.15 -1.92
CA GLY A 227 4.55 -21.47 -1.59
C GLY A 227 5.07 -21.56 -0.15
N VAL A 228 4.48 -20.85 0.80
CA VAL A 228 4.98 -20.77 2.19
C VAL A 228 4.46 -21.93 3.06
N SER A 229 3.58 -22.77 2.51
CA SER A 229 2.98 -23.91 3.20
C SER A 229 3.74 -25.20 2.90
N GLU A 230 4.39 -25.76 3.93
CA GLU A 230 5.11 -27.03 3.85
C GLU A 230 4.22 -28.18 3.38
N LYS A 231 2.95 -28.23 3.84
CA LYS A 231 2.02 -29.30 3.46
C LYS A 231 1.63 -29.28 1.99
N VAL A 232 1.54 -28.09 1.39
CA VAL A 232 1.19 -27.96 -0.03
C VAL A 232 2.43 -28.13 -0.90
N LEU A 233 3.59 -27.63 -0.46
CA LEU A 233 4.87 -27.88 -1.11
C LEU A 233 5.26 -29.36 -1.13
N ALA A 234 4.99 -30.11 -0.06
CA ALA A 234 5.27 -31.55 0.01
C ALA A 234 4.49 -32.39 -1.02
N ASN A 235 3.38 -31.87 -1.55
CA ASN A 235 2.62 -32.51 -2.62
C ASN A 235 3.13 -32.17 -4.03
N PHE A 236 4.10 -31.25 -4.16
CA PHE A 236 4.89 -31.07 -5.38
C PHE A 236 6.13 -31.97 -5.38
N ASN A 237 5.98 -33.22 -4.92
CA ASN A 237 7.05 -34.21 -4.95
C ASN A 237 7.39 -34.53 -6.42
N CYS A 238 8.52 -33.99 -6.87
CA CYS A 238 9.17 -34.43 -8.10
C CYS A 238 9.53 -35.92 -7.94
N PRO A 239 9.16 -36.81 -8.87
CA PRO A 239 9.53 -38.22 -8.77
C PRO A 239 11.06 -38.39 -8.72
N PRO A 240 11.59 -39.41 -8.01
CA PRO A 240 13.02 -39.62 -7.90
C PRO A 240 13.61 -39.82 -9.30
N VAL A 241 14.49 -38.89 -9.69
CA VAL A 241 15.18 -38.91 -10.98
C VAL A 241 16.14 -40.10 -10.96
N SER A 242 15.82 -41.16 -11.72
CA SER A 242 16.76 -42.24 -12.01
C SER A 242 17.89 -41.71 -12.88
N ASN A 243 19.11 -42.08 -12.52
CA ASN A 243 20.39 -41.76 -13.15
C ASN A 243 20.40 -41.39 -14.64
N ASP A 244 21.30 -40.46 -14.94
CA ASP A 244 21.90 -40.09 -16.22
C ASP A 244 21.13 -39.11 -17.12
N ARG A 245 21.57 -37.85 -16.97
CA ARG A 245 21.37 -36.62 -17.75
C ARG A 245 20.34 -35.66 -17.14
N CYS A 246 20.84 -34.49 -16.73
CA CYS A 246 20.07 -33.31 -16.36
C CYS A 246 18.85 -33.12 -17.29
N GLN A 247 17.68 -33.44 -16.77
CA GLN A 247 16.42 -32.90 -17.24
C GLN A 247 15.68 -32.38 -16.01
N VAL A 248 15.85 -31.09 -15.76
CA VAL A 248 14.85 -30.37 -14.99
C VAL A 248 13.61 -30.27 -15.87
N LEU A 249 12.63 -31.11 -15.60
CA LEU A 249 11.29 -31.01 -16.16
C LEU A 249 10.36 -30.49 -15.07
N CYS A 250 10.25 -29.17 -15.00
CA CYS A 250 9.08 -28.51 -14.44
C CYS A 250 8.06 -28.28 -15.57
N GLU A 251 7.31 -29.32 -15.95
CA GLU A 251 6.00 -29.07 -16.55
C GLU A 251 4.97 -28.97 -15.43
N GLY A 252 4.55 -27.74 -15.11
CA GLY A 252 3.46 -27.48 -14.15
C GLY A 252 3.71 -26.44 -13.06
N GLY A 253 4.89 -25.79 -13.00
CA GLY A 253 5.11 -24.68 -12.05
C GLY A 253 6.51 -24.63 -11.45
N PHE A 254 7.48 -24.26 -12.28
CA PHE A 254 8.78 -23.63 -11.99
C PHE A 254 9.59 -24.03 -10.75
N PHE A 255 10.78 -24.60 -10.99
CA PHE A 255 12.04 -24.23 -10.33
C PHE A 255 13.25 -24.55 -11.24
N ILE A 256 13.96 -23.52 -11.72
CA ILE A 256 15.43 -23.54 -11.83
C ILE A 256 15.96 -22.16 -11.51
N ILE A 257 16.85 -22.12 -10.52
CA ILE A 257 17.79 -21.03 -10.27
C ILE A 257 19.01 -21.31 -11.15
N ASN A 258 19.39 -20.34 -11.99
CA ASN A 258 20.77 -20.11 -12.44
C ASN A 258 21.08 -18.63 -12.20
#